data_AF-A0A1F9AT67-F1
#
_entry.id   AF-A0A1F9AT67-F1
#
_cell.length_a   1.000
_cell.length_b   1.000
_cell.length_c   1.000
_cell.angle_alpha   90.00
_cell.angle_beta   90.00
_cell.angle_gamma   90.00
#
_symmetry.space_group_name_H-M   'P 1'
#
loop_
_entity.id
_entity.type
_entity.pdbx_description
1 polymer ?
#
loop_
_entity_poly.entity_id
_entity_poly.type
_entity_poly.pdbx_seq_one_letter_code
_entity_poly.pdbx_strand_id
1 'polypeptide(L)'
;MGTREKETVACQHCGAEADITLEGFEGVKDVLKRQKRPVCKTCGKGIVPEPRLKETVACQHCGAEADMTVEGFEGVEDVLKRGKKLTCTSCGREMPWTEREDLKAVKVAMEAEKEAYQFYAKSAKQTKNPRGKDMFQQLSEFEMNHYQKLKELSKSLADKGEWILYSGTPLKKKALPLKTEKVKGQEQLTDMDALKMAVKEEKKAETLYRSMADATKDPRGRDMYKRLAEEEALHEKLLNDQYYSLHNTGIWSWGD
;
A
#
# COMPACT_ATOMS: atom_id res chain seq x y z
N MET A 1 4.81 31.32 1.38
CA MET A 1 3.34 31.17 1.44
C MET A 1 2.92 30.39 0.20
N GLY A 2 2.77 29.08 0.31
CA GLY A 2 2.38 28.22 -0.81
C GLY A 2 0.87 28.22 -0.95
N THR A 3 0.35 28.62 -2.10
CA THR A 3 -1.06 28.52 -2.49
C THR A 3 -1.48 27.05 -2.50
N ARG A 4 -2.35 26.67 -1.56
CA ARG A 4 -3.04 25.37 -1.56
C ARG A 4 -4.03 25.37 -2.74
N GLU A 5 -3.84 24.49 -3.72
CA GLU A 5 -4.88 24.19 -4.71
C GLU A 5 -6.08 23.60 -3.94
N LYS A 6 -7.19 24.33 -3.93
CA LYS A 6 -8.45 23.89 -3.32
C LYS A 6 -9.20 23.07 -4.35
N GLU A 7 -9.40 21.78 -4.09
CA GLU A 7 -10.39 21.00 -4.82
C GLU A 7 -11.79 21.40 -4.32
N THR A 8 -12.58 22.02 -5.19
CA THR A 8 -13.98 22.36 -4.91
C THR A 8 -14.88 21.21 -5.38
N VAL A 9 -15.84 20.82 -4.53
CA VAL A 9 -16.85 19.80 -4.88
C VAL A 9 -18.23 20.43 -4.75
N ALA A 10 -19.06 20.27 -5.78
CA ALA A 10 -20.43 20.79 -5.79
C ALA A 10 -21.34 19.92 -4.91
N CYS A 11 -22.07 20.55 -3.99
CA CYS A 11 -23.06 19.86 -3.17
C CYS A 11 -24.26 19.44 -4.03
N GLN A 12 -24.49 18.13 -4.16
CA GLN A 12 -25.59 17.56 -4.95
C GLN A 12 -27.00 17.96 -4.49
N HIS A 13 -27.16 18.51 -3.28
CA HIS A 13 -28.47 18.92 -2.74
C HIS A 13 -28.76 20.41 -2.96
N CYS A 14 -27.76 21.28 -2.89
CA CYS A 14 -27.99 22.74 -2.96
C CYS A 14 -27.19 23.43 -4.07
N GLY A 15 -26.41 22.68 -4.86
CA GLY A 15 -25.66 23.20 -6.00
C GLY A 15 -24.47 24.11 -5.65
N ALA A 16 -24.21 24.36 -4.36
CA ALA A 16 -23.12 25.23 -3.93
C ALA A 16 -21.77 24.51 -4.05
N GLU A 17 -20.78 25.17 -4.65
CA GLU A 17 -19.39 24.72 -4.66
C GLU A 17 -18.83 24.84 -3.22
N ALA A 18 -18.47 23.71 -2.62
CA ALA A 18 -17.94 23.67 -1.27
C ALA A 18 -16.41 23.61 -1.32
N ASP A 19 -15.76 24.59 -0.68
CA ASP A 19 -14.32 24.60 -0.42
C ASP A 19 -13.95 23.47 0.56
N ILE A 20 -13.24 22.44 0.08
CA ILE A 20 -12.64 21.41 0.95
C ILE A 20 -11.26 21.91 1.36
N THR A 21 -11.04 22.06 2.66
CA THR A 21 -9.72 22.30 3.25
C THR A 21 -9.41 21.13 4.18
N LEU A 22 -8.50 20.26 3.76
CA LEU A 22 -7.91 19.25 4.65
C LEU A 22 -6.85 19.96 5.50
N GLU A 23 -7.21 20.32 6.73
CA GLU A 23 -6.25 20.78 7.73
C GLU A 23 -5.83 19.62 8.63
N GLY A 24 -4.54 19.33 8.66
CA GLY A 24 -3.92 18.42 9.62
C GLY A 24 -3.54 17.06 9.04
N PHE A 25 -2.37 16.57 9.46
CA PHE A 25 -1.91 15.21 9.18
C PHE A 25 -2.83 14.21 9.88
N GLU A 26 -3.65 13.49 9.11
CA GLU A 26 -4.45 12.38 9.64
C GLU A 26 -3.57 11.13 9.79
N GLY A 27 -3.64 10.48 10.95
CA GLY A 27 -2.96 9.22 11.19
C GLY A 27 -3.77 8.04 10.65
N VAL A 28 -3.12 6.88 10.46
CA VAL A 28 -3.75 5.63 9.95
C VAL A 28 -4.94 5.16 10.80
N LYS A 29 -5.04 5.60 12.08
CA LYS A 29 -6.20 5.34 12.94
C LYS A 29 -7.45 6.16 12.55
N ASP A 30 -7.27 7.29 11.89
CA ASP A 30 -8.35 8.17 11.43
C ASP A 30 -8.91 7.71 10.07
N VAL A 31 -8.07 7.09 9.23
CA VAL A 31 -8.49 6.42 7.98
C VAL A 31 -9.46 5.25 8.25
N LEU A 32 -9.25 4.53 9.35
CA LEU A 32 -10.12 3.43 9.80
C LEU A 32 -11.45 3.91 10.43
N LYS A 33 -11.66 5.22 10.60
CA LYS A 33 -12.94 5.82 11.04
C LYS A 33 -13.65 6.58 9.92
N ARG A 34 -13.59 6.09 8.66
CA ARG A 34 -14.51 6.48 7.59
C ARG A 34 -15.95 6.07 7.90
N GLN A 35 -16.57 6.79 8.83
CA GLN A 35 -18.03 6.90 8.98
C GLN A 35 -18.48 8.36 9.12
N LYS A 36 -17.60 9.35 8.94
CA LYS A 36 -18.01 10.76 8.88
C LYS A 36 -18.06 11.24 7.45
N ARG A 37 -19.28 11.26 6.90
CA ARG A 37 -19.58 11.86 5.60
C ARG A 37 -19.24 13.36 5.66
N PRO A 38 -18.53 13.93 4.68
CA PRO A 38 -18.30 15.38 4.64
C PRO A 38 -19.66 16.09 4.60
N VAL A 39 -19.85 17.15 5.38
CA VAL A 39 -21.13 17.86 5.48
C VAL A 39 -21.01 19.19 4.74
N CYS A 40 -21.97 19.48 3.86
CA CYS A 40 -22.02 20.76 3.16
C CYS A 40 -22.21 21.89 4.17
N LYS A 41 -21.29 22.86 4.18
CA LYS A 41 -21.34 24.02 5.09
C LYS A 41 -22.56 24.92 4.86
N THR A 42 -23.14 24.90 3.65
CA THR A 42 -24.28 25.75 3.28
C THR A 42 -25.62 25.15 3.67
N CYS A 43 -25.81 23.84 3.50
CA CYS A 43 -27.11 23.18 3.74
C CYS A 43 -27.10 22.14 4.87
N GLY A 44 -25.96 21.88 5.51
CA GLY A 44 -25.84 20.99 6.66
C GLY A 44 -26.05 19.50 6.34
N LYS A 45 -26.19 19.12 5.07
CA LYS A 45 -26.39 17.72 4.65
C LYS A 45 -25.08 17.05 4.25
N GLY A 46 -24.97 15.75 4.51
CA GLY A 46 -23.84 14.92 4.11
C GLY A 46 -23.70 14.87 2.58
N ILE A 47 -22.52 15.22 2.08
CA ILE A 47 -22.11 15.09 0.68
C ILE A 47 -21.70 13.64 0.47
N VAL A 48 -22.34 12.99 -0.50
CA VAL A 48 -21.91 11.68 -1.00
C VAL A 48 -20.93 11.97 -2.14
N PRO A 49 -19.64 11.59 -2.04
CA PRO A 49 -18.72 11.74 -3.16
C PRO A 49 -19.22 10.88 -4.33
N GLU A 50 -19.20 11.43 -5.54
CA GLU A 50 -19.59 10.67 -6.74
C GLU A 50 -18.67 9.45 -6.92
N PRO A 51 -19.24 8.27 -7.22
CA PRO A 51 -18.43 7.10 -7.54
C PRO A 51 -17.77 7.29 -8.91
N ARG A 52 -16.44 7.18 -8.96
CA ARG A 52 -15.71 7.09 -10.24
C ARG A 52 -15.84 5.67 -10.82
N LEU A 53 -16.30 5.64 -12.07
CA LEU A 53 -16.41 4.53 -13.04
C LEU A 53 -17.12 3.27 -12.55
N LYS A 54 -18.41 3.18 -12.88
CA LYS A 54 -19.18 1.93 -12.91
C LYS A 54 -18.71 1.10 -14.11
N GLU A 55 -18.00 0.01 -13.86
CA GLU A 55 -17.77 -1.01 -14.90
C GLU A 55 -18.94 -2.00 -14.84
N THR A 56 -19.74 -2.05 -15.92
CA THR A 56 -20.80 -3.04 -16.09
C THR A 56 -20.18 -4.33 -16.63
N VAL A 57 -20.52 -5.46 -16.02
CA VAL A 57 -20.06 -6.77 -16.52
C VAL A 57 -21.22 -7.49 -17.20
N ALA A 58 -21.07 -7.79 -18.48
CA ALA A 58 -22.07 -8.53 -19.25
C ALA A 58 -21.90 -10.04 -19.08
N CYS A 59 -23.00 -10.75 -18.85
CA CYS A 59 -23.04 -12.21 -18.83
C CYS A 59 -22.66 -12.75 -20.22
N GLN A 60 -21.59 -13.54 -20.32
CA GLN A 60 -21.12 -14.10 -21.60
C GLN A 60 -22.11 -15.08 -22.25
N HIS A 61 -23.08 -15.59 -21.49
CA HIS A 61 -24.10 -16.51 -21.99
C HIS A 61 -25.40 -15.81 -22.43
N CYS A 62 -25.88 -14.82 -21.66
CA CYS A 62 -27.19 -14.19 -21.91
C CYS A 62 -27.10 -12.68 -22.18
N GLY A 63 -25.92 -12.09 -22.18
CA GLY A 63 -25.68 -10.67 -22.47
C GLY A 63 -26.18 -9.70 -21.39
N ALA A 64 -26.71 -10.19 -20.27
CA ALA A 64 -27.24 -9.34 -19.21
C ALA A 64 -26.10 -8.62 -18.47
N GLU A 65 -26.12 -7.29 -18.45
CA GLU A 65 -25.18 -6.44 -17.72
C GLU A 65 -25.55 -6.39 -16.23
N ALA A 66 -24.59 -6.68 -15.36
CA ALA A 66 -24.71 -6.49 -13.92
C ALA A 66 -23.94 -5.23 -13.49
N ASP A 67 -24.62 -4.36 -12.73
CA ASP A 67 -24.08 -3.10 -12.21
C ASP A 67 -23.20 -3.41 -10.98
N MET A 68 -21.89 -3.20 -11.06
CA MET A 68 -20.98 -3.43 -9.93
C MET A 68 -20.83 -2.15 -9.11
N THR A 69 -21.50 -2.09 -7.96
CA THR A 69 -21.22 -1.09 -6.91
C THR A 69 -20.38 -1.74 -5.81
N VAL A 70 -19.08 -1.48 -5.81
CA VAL A 70 -18.20 -1.86 -4.69
C VAL A 70 -18.09 -0.64 -3.77
N GLU A 71 -18.90 -0.62 -2.71
CA GLU A 71 -18.73 0.34 -1.62
C GLU A 71 -17.56 -0.10 -0.74
N GLY A 72 -16.52 0.73 -0.64
CA GLY A 72 -15.38 0.53 0.24
C GLY A 72 -14.17 -0.08 -0.46
N PHE A 73 -12.98 0.35 -0.05
CA PHE A 73 -11.73 -0.30 -0.44
C PHE A 73 -11.76 -1.75 0.07
N GLU A 74 -12.02 -2.70 -0.81
CA GLU A 74 -11.84 -4.13 -0.52
C GLU A 74 -10.34 -4.36 -0.25
N GLY A 75 -10.01 -4.96 0.91
CA GLY A 75 -8.62 -5.36 1.18
C GLY A 75 -8.21 -6.49 0.23
N VAL A 76 -6.91 -6.70 -0.01
CA VAL A 76 -6.46 -7.83 -0.86
C VAL A 76 -6.92 -9.17 -0.31
N GLU A 77 -7.04 -9.30 1.01
CA GLU A 77 -7.69 -10.47 1.62
C GLU A 77 -9.15 -10.63 1.18
N ASP A 78 -9.91 -9.55 1.01
CA ASP A 78 -11.31 -9.61 0.56
C ASP A 78 -11.39 -9.92 -0.94
N VAL A 79 -10.43 -9.42 -1.72
CA VAL A 79 -10.25 -9.75 -3.15
C VAL A 79 -9.89 -11.24 -3.31
N LEU A 80 -8.96 -11.75 -2.50
CA LEU A 80 -8.49 -13.15 -2.55
C LEU A 80 -9.49 -14.15 -1.92
N LYS A 81 -10.27 -13.75 -0.92
CA LYS A 81 -11.29 -14.60 -0.26
C LYS A 81 -12.55 -14.77 -1.11
N ARG A 82 -12.68 -14.09 -2.25
CA ARG A 82 -13.85 -14.20 -3.14
C ARG A 82 -13.78 -15.43 -4.05
N GLY A 83 -13.62 -16.61 -3.44
CA GLY A 83 -13.88 -17.91 -4.07
C GLY A 83 -15.38 -18.19 -4.30
N LYS A 84 -16.20 -17.18 -4.59
CA LYS A 84 -17.63 -17.34 -4.88
C LYS A 84 -17.85 -17.05 -6.36
N LYS A 85 -18.02 -18.13 -7.12
CA LYS A 85 -18.53 -18.13 -8.49
C LYS A 85 -19.70 -17.14 -8.59
N LEU A 86 -19.60 -16.14 -9.46
CA LEU A 86 -20.71 -15.23 -9.71
C LEU A 86 -21.83 -16.01 -10.40
N THR A 87 -22.99 -16.11 -9.77
CA THR A 87 -24.19 -16.66 -10.43
C THR A 87 -24.92 -15.52 -11.12
N CYS A 88 -25.11 -15.63 -12.44
CA CYS A 88 -25.91 -14.65 -13.18
C CYS A 88 -27.34 -14.63 -12.64
N THR A 89 -27.83 -13.47 -12.21
CA THR A 89 -29.20 -13.29 -11.70
C THR A 89 -30.27 -13.49 -12.77
N SER A 90 -29.92 -13.37 -14.05
CA SER A 90 -30.83 -13.55 -15.18
C SER A 90 -30.90 -15.01 -15.67
N CYS A 91 -29.77 -15.72 -15.73
CA CYS A 91 -29.74 -17.09 -16.29
C CYS A 91 -29.33 -18.19 -15.29
N GLY A 92 -29.05 -17.83 -14.03
CA GLY A 92 -28.75 -18.77 -12.95
C GLY A 92 -27.43 -19.54 -13.08
N ARG A 93 -26.69 -19.37 -14.19
CA ARG A 93 -25.42 -20.07 -14.38
C ARG A 93 -24.29 -19.45 -13.57
N GLU A 94 -23.45 -20.33 -13.05
CA GLU A 94 -22.15 -19.98 -12.50
C GLU A 94 -21.27 -19.46 -13.65
N MET A 95 -20.94 -18.18 -13.60
CA MET A 95 -19.94 -17.57 -14.47
C MET A 95 -18.56 -17.81 -13.85
N PRO A 96 -17.58 -18.33 -14.62
CA PRO A 96 -16.20 -18.26 -14.19
C PRO A 96 -15.81 -16.77 -14.09
N TRP A 97 -15.31 -16.36 -12.94
CA TRP A 97 -14.73 -15.04 -12.77
C TRP A 97 -13.42 -15.01 -13.56
N THR A 98 -13.45 -14.50 -14.78
CA THR A 98 -12.26 -14.35 -15.64
C THR A 98 -11.93 -12.90 -15.88
N GLU A 99 -12.12 -12.06 -14.86
CA GLU A 99 -11.52 -10.75 -14.85
C GLU A 99 -10.24 -10.84 -14.03
N ARG A 100 -9.13 -10.34 -14.57
CA ARG A 100 -7.76 -10.58 -14.08
C ARG A 100 -7.55 -10.19 -12.61
N GLU A 101 -7.90 -11.08 -11.68
CA GLU A 101 -7.63 -10.99 -10.24
C GLU A 101 -6.13 -10.77 -10.00
N ASP A 102 -5.30 -11.38 -10.83
CA ASP A 102 -3.87 -11.16 -10.92
C ASP A 102 -3.54 -9.67 -11.14
N LEU A 103 -4.19 -8.99 -12.09
CA LEU A 103 -3.98 -7.55 -12.28
C LEU A 103 -4.51 -6.69 -11.14
N LYS A 104 -5.67 -7.05 -10.57
CA LYS A 104 -6.23 -6.30 -9.42
C LYS A 104 -5.31 -6.43 -8.20
N ALA A 105 -4.86 -7.65 -7.90
CA ALA A 105 -3.94 -7.93 -6.81
C ALA A 105 -2.58 -7.23 -7.00
N VAL A 106 -2.03 -7.25 -8.23
CA VAL A 106 -0.79 -6.51 -8.56
C VAL A 106 -0.97 -5.01 -8.36
N LYS A 107 -2.10 -4.42 -8.76
CA LYS A 107 -2.36 -2.99 -8.55
C LYS A 107 -2.41 -2.62 -7.07
N VAL A 108 -2.99 -3.46 -6.22
CA VAL A 108 -3.03 -3.18 -4.78
C VAL A 108 -1.62 -3.31 -4.17
N ALA A 109 -0.86 -4.34 -4.56
CA ALA A 109 0.54 -4.46 -4.13
C ALA A 109 1.36 -3.23 -4.55
N MET A 110 1.19 -2.73 -5.78
CA MET A 110 1.85 -1.51 -6.25
C MET A 110 1.53 -0.28 -5.39
N GLU A 111 0.29 -0.08 -4.97
CA GLU A 111 -0.04 1.07 -4.12
C GLU A 111 0.59 0.89 -2.72
N ALA A 112 0.57 -0.32 -2.16
CA ALA A 112 1.23 -0.63 -0.90
C ALA A 112 2.74 -0.31 -0.95
N GLU A 113 3.45 -0.74 -2.00
CA GLU A 113 4.87 -0.43 -2.19
C GLU A 113 5.15 1.07 -2.31
N LYS A 114 4.27 1.78 -3.01
CA LYS A 114 4.38 3.23 -3.18
C LYS A 114 4.15 3.98 -1.86
N GLU A 115 3.21 3.53 -1.04
CA GLU A 115 2.97 4.06 0.31
C GLU A 115 4.17 3.80 1.23
N ALA A 116 4.72 2.58 1.20
CA ALA A 116 5.92 2.21 1.95
C ALA A 116 7.14 3.05 1.55
N TYR A 117 7.38 3.22 0.25
CA TYR A 117 8.39 4.13 -0.30
C TYR A 117 8.26 5.55 0.29
N GLN A 118 7.06 6.12 0.26
CA GLN A 118 6.80 7.47 0.75
C GLN A 118 7.01 7.57 2.26
N PHE A 119 6.56 6.57 3.01
CA PHE A 119 6.75 6.47 4.44
C PHE A 119 8.25 6.46 4.80
N TYR A 120 9.04 5.62 4.14
CA TYR A 120 10.47 5.54 4.38
C TYR A 120 11.22 6.79 3.94
N ALA A 121 10.89 7.37 2.79
CA ALA A 121 11.47 8.64 2.35
C ALA A 121 11.19 9.78 3.34
N LYS A 122 10.00 9.79 3.96
CA LYS A 122 9.65 10.75 5.00
C LYS A 122 10.41 10.49 6.29
N SER A 123 10.48 9.24 6.74
CA SER A 123 11.20 8.84 7.95
C SER A 123 12.70 9.16 7.85
N ALA A 124 13.31 8.94 6.69
CA ALA A 124 14.71 9.33 6.41
C ALA A 124 14.94 10.86 6.52
N LYS A 125 13.94 11.69 6.15
CA LYS A 125 14.04 13.15 6.29
C LYS A 125 13.89 13.63 7.73
N GLN A 126 13.15 12.89 8.56
CA GLN A 126 12.87 13.25 9.95
C GLN A 126 13.93 12.73 10.93
N THR A 127 14.57 11.61 10.59
CA THR A 127 15.63 11.01 11.39
C THR A 127 16.90 11.85 11.28
N LYS A 128 17.43 12.32 12.42
CA LYS A 128 18.67 13.12 12.42
C LYS A 128 19.91 12.25 12.44
N ASN A 129 19.85 11.11 13.11
CA ASN A 129 20.97 10.19 13.20
C ASN A 129 21.36 9.70 11.79
N PRO A 130 22.61 9.90 11.34
CA PRO A 130 23.04 9.49 10.00
C PRO A 130 22.82 8.01 9.69
N ARG A 131 22.97 7.11 10.67
CA ARG A 131 22.76 5.67 10.47
C ARG A 131 21.29 5.34 10.27
N GLY A 132 20.40 5.86 11.13
CA GLY A 132 18.95 5.67 10.97
C GLY A 132 18.42 6.29 9.68
N LYS A 133 18.92 7.47 9.32
CA LYS A 133 18.60 8.12 8.04
C LYS A 133 19.02 7.27 6.84
N ASP A 134 20.23 6.73 6.84
CA ASP A 134 20.70 5.86 5.76
C ASP A 134 19.88 4.57 5.66
N MET A 135 19.55 3.93 6.80
CA MET A 135 18.68 2.76 6.82
C MET A 135 17.33 3.04 6.13
N PHE A 136 16.62 4.08 6.58
CA PHE A 136 15.32 4.43 5.98
C PHE A 136 15.45 4.86 4.52
N GLN A 137 16.56 5.49 4.13
CA GLN A 137 16.81 5.80 2.73
C GLN A 137 16.99 4.53 1.89
N GLN A 138 17.74 3.54 2.39
CA GLN A 138 17.90 2.27 1.70
C GLN A 138 16.57 1.52 1.58
N LEU A 139 15.79 1.41 2.66
CA LEU A 139 14.46 0.79 2.60
C LEU A 139 13.54 1.50 1.60
N SER A 140 13.55 2.84 1.56
CA SER A 140 12.84 3.59 0.53
C SER A 140 13.27 3.20 -0.89
N GLU A 141 14.57 3.02 -1.13
CA GLU A 141 15.07 2.55 -2.42
C GLU A 141 14.62 1.10 -2.73
N PHE A 142 14.48 0.22 -1.73
CA PHE A 142 13.91 -1.13 -1.88
C PHE A 142 12.46 -1.09 -2.35
N GLU A 143 11.58 -0.38 -1.64
CA GLU A 143 10.15 -0.37 -1.98
C GLU A 143 9.89 0.29 -3.33
N MET A 144 10.71 1.28 -3.72
CA MET A 144 10.64 1.84 -5.07
C MET A 144 11.00 0.78 -6.11
N ASN A 145 12.01 -0.06 -5.87
CA ASN A 145 12.36 -1.15 -6.79
C ASN A 145 11.23 -2.19 -6.88
N HIS A 146 10.64 -2.59 -5.75
CA HIS A 146 9.47 -3.47 -5.72
C HIS A 146 8.32 -2.88 -6.55
N TYR A 147 7.97 -1.61 -6.32
CA TYR A 147 6.98 -0.90 -7.11
C TYR A 147 7.27 -0.94 -8.62
N GLN A 148 8.51 -0.66 -9.04
CA GLN A 148 8.85 -0.71 -10.47
C GLN A 148 8.72 -2.12 -11.04
N LYS A 149 9.08 -3.16 -10.28
CA LYS A 149 8.96 -4.55 -10.71
C LYS A 149 7.52 -5.02 -10.81
N LEU A 150 6.67 -4.61 -9.87
CA LEU A 150 5.23 -4.86 -9.97
C LEU A 150 4.58 -4.07 -11.10
N LYS A 151 5.03 -2.84 -11.38
CA LYS A 151 4.59 -2.07 -12.54
C LYS A 151 4.96 -2.75 -13.86
N GLU A 152 6.18 -3.26 -13.95
CA GLU A 152 6.65 -4.07 -15.08
C GLU A 152 5.81 -5.33 -15.25
N LEU A 153 5.56 -6.06 -14.16
CA LEU A 153 4.68 -7.23 -14.13
C LEU A 153 3.27 -6.88 -14.59
N SER A 154 2.67 -5.81 -14.04
CA SER A 154 1.33 -5.37 -14.39
C SER A 154 1.21 -5.10 -15.89
N LYS A 155 2.23 -4.48 -16.49
CA LYS A 155 2.26 -4.23 -17.93
C LYS A 155 2.44 -5.52 -18.73
N SER A 156 3.35 -6.40 -18.32
CA SER A 156 3.58 -7.69 -18.98
C SER A 156 2.34 -8.58 -18.97
N LEU A 157 1.68 -8.69 -17.81
CA LEU A 157 0.39 -9.38 -17.69
C LEU A 157 -0.67 -8.67 -18.53
N ALA A 158 -0.70 -7.32 -18.53
CA ALA A 158 -1.68 -6.56 -19.30
C ALA A 158 -1.62 -6.85 -20.79
N ASP A 159 -0.42 -6.72 -21.35
CA ASP A 159 -0.15 -6.72 -22.80
C ASP A 159 0.02 -8.14 -23.36
N LYS A 160 0.68 -9.03 -22.61
CA LYS A 160 1.12 -10.35 -23.09
C LYS A 160 0.53 -11.52 -22.30
N GLY A 161 0.02 -11.28 -21.10
CA GLY A 161 -0.40 -12.34 -20.18
C GLY A 161 0.77 -13.16 -19.62
N GLU A 162 1.98 -12.60 -19.64
CA GLU A 162 3.21 -13.31 -19.25
C GLU A 162 3.77 -12.79 -17.92
N TRP A 163 4.21 -13.71 -17.08
CA TRP A 163 4.94 -13.42 -15.85
C TRP A 163 6.39 -13.07 -16.12
N ILE A 164 6.87 -12.01 -15.46
CA ILE A 164 8.27 -11.60 -15.52
C ILE A 164 9.14 -12.48 -14.63
N LEU A 165 10.44 -12.53 -14.93
CA LEU A 165 11.42 -13.11 -14.03
C LEU A 165 11.86 -12.05 -13.00
N TYR A 166 11.72 -12.36 -11.72
CA TYR A 166 12.22 -11.54 -10.62
C TYR A 166 13.32 -12.29 -9.86
N SER A 167 14.52 -11.70 -9.81
CA SER A 167 15.69 -12.29 -9.17
C SER A 167 15.92 -11.79 -7.73
N GLY A 168 15.05 -10.89 -7.24
CA GLY A 168 15.27 -10.17 -6.00
C GLY A 168 16.10 -8.90 -6.16
N THR A 169 16.05 -8.06 -5.13
CA THR A 169 16.79 -6.81 -4.99
C THR A 169 17.87 -7.00 -3.91
N PRO A 170 19.17 -6.92 -4.25
CA PRO A 170 20.22 -7.14 -3.26
C PRO A 170 20.42 -5.93 -2.33
N LEU A 171 20.60 -6.20 -1.03
CA LEU A 171 21.02 -5.21 -0.02
C LEU A 171 22.40 -4.62 -0.36
N LYS A 172 22.43 -3.32 -0.66
CA LYS A 172 23.68 -2.59 -0.91
C LYS A 172 24.21 -2.02 0.40
N LYS A 173 25.10 -2.76 1.07
CA LYS A 173 25.81 -2.23 2.25
C LYS A 173 26.66 -1.03 1.84
N LYS A 174 26.32 0.16 2.35
CA LYS A 174 27.20 1.34 2.32
C LYS A 174 28.01 1.39 3.61
N ALA A 175 29.29 1.70 3.49
CA ALA A 175 30.13 1.98 4.66
C ALA A 175 29.70 3.32 5.28
N LEU A 176 29.16 3.27 6.48
CA LEU A 176 28.73 4.44 7.23
C LEU A 176 29.82 4.92 8.19
N PRO A 177 29.84 6.22 8.55
CA PRO A 177 30.81 6.73 9.50
C PRO A 177 30.74 5.99 10.86
N LEU A 178 31.90 5.66 11.40
CA LEU A 178 32.10 4.92 12.65
C LEU A 178 31.60 5.66 13.92
N LYS A 179 31.16 6.91 13.79
CA LYS A 179 30.71 7.69 14.95
C LYS A 179 29.28 7.29 15.32
N THR A 180 29.22 6.38 16.28
CA THR A 180 27.99 5.91 16.87
C THR A 180 27.54 6.86 17.98
N GLU A 181 26.62 7.77 17.65
CA GLU A 181 26.07 8.72 18.64
C GLU A 181 24.82 8.14 19.30
N LYS A 182 24.74 8.30 20.63
CA LYS A 182 23.55 7.91 21.40
C LYS A 182 22.44 8.92 21.19
N VAL A 183 21.31 8.45 20.67
CA VAL A 183 20.06 9.20 20.59
C VAL A 183 19.33 9.07 21.92
N LYS A 184 18.84 10.20 22.47
CA LYS A 184 18.09 10.23 23.73
C LYS A 184 16.91 11.19 23.65
N GLY A 185 15.95 11.01 24.56
CA GLY A 185 14.82 11.91 24.73
C GLY A 185 13.82 11.84 23.57
N GLN A 186 13.26 12.98 23.18
CA GLN A 186 12.18 13.04 22.18
C GLN A 186 12.57 12.45 20.83
N GLU A 187 13.84 12.59 20.43
CA GLU A 187 14.34 12.04 19.17
C GLU A 187 14.31 10.51 19.16
N GLN A 188 14.80 9.89 20.25
CA GLN A 188 14.78 8.44 20.40
C GLN A 188 13.34 7.90 20.38
N LEU A 189 12.41 8.56 21.07
CA LEU A 189 11.00 8.17 21.07
C LEU A 189 10.37 8.26 19.67
N THR A 190 10.67 9.34 18.94
CA THR A 190 10.14 9.55 17.57
C THR A 190 10.67 8.49 16.60
N ASP A 191 11.97 8.22 16.64
CA ASP A 191 12.62 7.18 15.85
C ASP A 191 12.07 5.79 16.19
N MET A 192 11.82 5.52 17.48
CA MET A 192 11.25 4.27 17.95
C MET A 192 9.82 4.04 17.46
N ASP A 193 9.00 5.09 17.44
CA ASP A 193 7.64 5.01 16.92
C ASP A 193 7.63 4.81 15.40
N ALA A 194 8.55 5.44 14.67
CA ALA A 194 8.76 5.19 13.25
C ALA A 194 9.13 3.72 12.98
N LEU A 195 10.07 3.16 13.75
CA LEU A 195 10.47 1.75 13.65
C LEU A 195 9.30 0.79 13.94
N LYS A 196 8.49 1.05 14.97
CA LYS A 196 7.30 0.22 15.27
C LYS A 196 6.29 0.24 14.13
N MET A 197 6.06 1.40 13.54
CA MET A 197 5.17 1.53 12.38
C MET A 197 5.74 0.76 11.18
N ALA A 198 7.03 0.91 10.89
CA ALA A 198 7.73 0.21 9.83
C ALA A 198 7.57 -1.33 9.96
N VAL A 199 7.93 -1.90 11.12
CA VAL A 199 7.79 -3.35 11.39
C VAL A 199 6.37 -3.86 11.14
N LYS A 200 5.36 -3.04 11.47
CA LYS A 200 3.97 -3.41 11.24
C LYS A 200 3.61 -3.42 9.75
N GLU A 201 4.08 -2.45 8.98
CA GLU A 201 3.82 -2.41 7.54
C GLU A 201 4.56 -3.53 6.81
N GLU A 202 5.82 -3.82 7.17
CA GLU A 202 6.57 -4.97 6.62
C GLU A 202 5.86 -6.30 6.84
N LYS A 203 5.35 -6.56 8.05
CA LYS A 203 4.58 -7.78 8.34
C LYS A 203 3.33 -7.93 7.47
N LYS A 204 2.67 -6.82 7.17
CA LYS A 204 1.48 -6.84 6.30
C LYS A 204 1.89 -7.12 4.86
N ALA A 205 2.97 -6.50 4.38
CA ALA A 205 3.50 -6.72 3.04
C ALA A 205 3.97 -8.18 2.86
N GLU A 206 4.69 -8.74 3.83
CA GLU A 206 5.05 -10.16 3.85
C GLU A 206 3.79 -11.06 3.73
N THR A 207 2.79 -10.81 4.58
CA THR A 207 1.55 -11.61 4.60
C THR A 207 0.79 -11.51 3.28
N LEU A 208 0.73 -10.30 2.71
CA LEU A 208 0.15 -10.03 1.41
C LEU A 208 0.84 -10.87 0.33
N TYR A 209 2.17 -10.80 0.23
CA TYR A 209 2.90 -11.53 -0.79
C TYR A 209 2.85 -13.04 -0.62
N ARG A 210 2.86 -13.56 0.61
CA ARG A 210 2.62 -14.99 0.85
C ARG A 210 1.25 -15.43 0.33
N SER A 211 0.22 -14.64 0.61
CA SER A 211 -1.15 -14.93 0.14
C SER A 211 -1.24 -14.88 -1.39
N MET A 212 -0.58 -13.91 -2.03
CA MET A 212 -0.51 -13.81 -3.48
C MET A 212 0.25 -15.00 -4.09
N ALA A 213 1.34 -15.44 -3.46
CA ALA A 213 2.08 -16.62 -3.91
C ALA A 213 1.23 -17.89 -3.85
N ASP A 214 0.46 -18.09 -2.78
CA ASP A 214 -0.40 -19.25 -2.60
C ASP A 214 -1.58 -19.27 -3.59
N ALA A 215 -2.12 -18.10 -3.93
CA ALA A 215 -3.20 -17.95 -4.91
C ALA A 215 -2.72 -18.05 -6.37
N THR A 216 -1.43 -17.84 -6.64
CA THR A 216 -0.88 -17.80 -8.00
C THR A 216 -0.57 -19.21 -8.51
N LYS A 217 -1.23 -19.59 -9.61
CA LYS A 217 -1.01 -20.90 -10.27
C LYS A 217 0.28 -20.96 -11.08
N ASP A 218 0.68 -19.84 -11.68
CA ASP A 218 1.88 -19.79 -12.50
C ASP A 218 3.14 -19.97 -11.64
N PRO A 219 4.04 -20.93 -11.95
CA PRO A 219 5.23 -21.17 -11.15
C PRO A 219 6.17 -19.96 -11.04
N ARG A 220 6.28 -19.14 -12.09
CA ARG A 220 7.12 -17.93 -12.10
C ARG A 220 6.50 -16.85 -11.24
N GLY A 221 5.19 -16.64 -11.35
CA GLY A 221 4.47 -15.69 -10.50
C GLY A 221 4.54 -16.06 -9.02
N ARG A 222 4.36 -17.35 -8.71
CA ARG A 222 4.52 -17.86 -7.34
C ARG A 222 5.94 -17.66 -6.81
N ASP A 223 6.97 -17.90 -7.62
CA ASP A 223 8.36 -17.66 -7.23
C ASP A 223 8.63 -16.18 -6.97
N MET A 224 8.15 -15.30 -7.85
CA MET A 224 8.28 -13.84 -7.69
C MET A 224 7.67 -13.36 -6.37
N TYR A 225 6.43 -13.73 -6.04
CA TYR A 225 5.80 -13.31 -4.78
C TYR A 225 6.45 -13.93 -3.55
N LYS A 226 6.95 -15.17 -3.62
CA LYS A 226 7.72 -15.76 -2.53
C LYS A 226 8.97 -14.94 -2.23
N ARG A 227 9.70 -14.52 -3.27
CA ARG A 227 10.89 -13.67 -3.09
C ARG A 227 10.55 -12.33 -2.48
N LEU A 228 9.50 -11.65 -2.96
CA LEU A 228 9.04 -10.40 -2.35
C LEU A 228 8.70 -10.59 -0.87
N ALA A 229 7.95 -11.65 -0.52
CA ALA A 229 7.66 -11.97 0.88
C ALA A 229 8.92 -12.22 1.72
N GLU A 230 9.93 -12.91 1.16
CA GLU A 230 11.22 -13.13 1.83
C GLU A 230 12.00 -11.82 2.03
N GLU A 231 11.91 -10.88 1.08
CA GLU A 231 12.51 -9.55 1.18
C GLU A 231 11.84 -8.72 2.28
N GLU A 232 10.51 -8.67 2.35
CA GLU A 232 9.81 -7.96 3.43
C GLU A 232 10.07 -8.58 4.81
N ALA A 233 10.19 -9.92 4.89
CA ALA A 233 10.56 -10.58 6.13
C ALA A 233 12.00 -10.22 6.58
N LEU A 234 12.91 -10.01 5.62
CA LEU A 234 14.25 -9.51 5.92
C LEU A 234 14.21 -8.04 6.36
N HIS A 235 13.41 -7.19 5.72
CA HIS A 235 13.20 -5.80 6.14
C HIS A 235 12.67 -5.74 7.58
N GLU A 236 11.64 -6.54 7.89
CA GLU A 236 11.08 -6.64 9.24
C GLU A 236 12.15 -7.00 10.28
N LYS A 237 12.97 -8.00 9.98
CA LYS A 237 14.06 -8.42 10.86
C LYS A 237 15.06 -7.29 11.10
N LEU A 238 15.51 -6.62 10.04
CA LEU A 238 16.45 -5.49 10.13
C LEU A 238 15.89 -4.35 10.99
N LEU A 239 14.61 -4.01 10.80
CA LEU A 239 13.92 -2.99 11.58
C LEU A 239 13.76 -3.37 13.05
N ASN A 240 13.44 -4.63 13.35
CA ASN A 240 13.40 -5.13 14.73
C ASN A 240 14.77 -5.04 15.39
N ASP A 241 15.84 -5.43 14.70
CA ASP A 241 17.21 -5.34 15.22
C ASP A 241 17.56 -3.89 15.58
N GLN A 242 17.21 -2.93 14.72
CA GLN A 242 17.37 -1.50 15.02
C GLN A 242 16.48 -1.04 16.17
N TYR A 243 15.25 -1.54 16.24
CA TYR A 243 14.34 -1.24 17.35
C TYR A 243 14.95 -1.66 18.68
N TYR A 244 15.40 -2.90 18.82
CA TYR A 244 15.99 -3.38 20.07
C TYR A 244 17.31 -2.66 20.40
N SER A 245 18.14 -2.39 19.40
CA SER A 245 19.38 -1.62 19.57
C SER A 245 19.08 -0.22 20.13
N LEU A 246 18.18 0.51 19.48
CA LEU A 246 17.83 1.87 19.86
C LEU A 246 17.10 1.90 21.22
N HIS A 247 16.22 0.96 21.50
CA HIS A 247 15.50 0.85 22.77
C HIS A 247 16.45 0.61 23.95
N ASN A 248 17.36 -0.37 23.81
CA ASN A 248 18.19 -0.83 24.92
C ASN A 248 19.44 0.03 25.13
N THR A 249 20.00 0.59 24.06
CA THR A 249 21.31 1.25 24.10
C THR A 249 21.29 2.72 23.66
N GLY A 250 20.20 3.15 23.02
CA GLY A 250 20.10 4.46 22.38
C GLY A 250 20.93 4.56 21.10
N ILE A 251 21.37 3.44 20.52
CA ILE A 251 22.28 3.41 19.39
C ILE A 251 21.61 2.77 18.17
N TRP A 252 21.82 3.37 17.00
CA TRP A 252 21.58 2.75 15.70
C TRP A 252 22.77 1.83 15.34
N SER A 253 22.51 0.55 15.14
CA SER A 253 23.50 -0.49 14.75
C SER A 253 23.56 -0.72 13.23
N TRP A 254 22.80 0.07 12.46
CA TRP A 254 22.80 -0.02 11.01
C TRP A 254 24.19 0.28 10.41
N GLY A 255 24.65 -0.63 9.55
CA GLY A 255 25.94 -0.54 8.86
C GLY A 255 27.13 -1.17 9.61
N ASP A 256 26.90 -1.77 10.79
CA ASP A 256 27.91 -2.54 11.54
C ASP A 256 28.06 -4.00 11.01
#